data_AF-A0A7V5LJV2-F1
#
_entry.id   AF-A0A7V5LJV2-F1
#
_cell.length_a   1.000
_cell.length_b   1.000
_cell.length_c   1.000
_cell.angle_alpha   90.00
_cell.angle_beta   90.00
_cell.angle_gamma   90.00
#
_symmetry.space_group_name_H-M   'P 1'
#
loop_
_entity.id
_entity.type
_entity.pdbx_description
1 polymer ?
#
loop_
_entity_poly.entity_id
_entity_poly.type
_entity_poly.pdbx_seq_one_letter_code
_entity_poly.pdbx_strand_id
1 'polypeptide(L)'
;ATSFTLGSGGTGGLFTPSLFIGAMFGALFGTIANQVFPGVTAPPGAYALVGMGVIVSGTIHAPLTALLMIFEITGDYNIILPLMLGTVTSVIVARALERESIYTMKISLFSHRTEAGKNLDILRSHRITSLITNDVPVVYEYTPFEEVLNLFMKTHYNTIPVLDKNNRVVGTISLREIRPVLFDKDIAPLLLAIDIMSENIFVLEQDSTLEEALQKMEIDDSDLLPVVDSTQNMRYLGMVAREDIWRKYSKESLLLTDSRE
;
A
#
# COMPACT_ATOMS: atom_id res chain seq x y z
N ALA A 1 33.33 -4.05 14.41
CA ALA A 1 32.66 -4.91 15.41
C ALA A 1 31.16 -5.00 15.14
N THR A 2 30.39 -3.92 15.28
CA THR A 2 28.92 -3.90 15.11
C THR A 2 28.44 -4.49 13.78
N SER A 3 29.03 -4.10 12.64
CA SER A 3 28.66 -4.65 11.33
C SER A 3 28.92 -6.16 11.22
N PHE A 4 29.97 -6.67 11.86
CA PHE A 4 30.27 -8.09 11.88
C PHE A 4 29.27 -8.85 12.75
N THR A 5 28.92 -8.33 13.93
CA THR A 5 27.91 -8.93 14.82
C THR A 5 26.54 -9.00 14.18
N LEU A 6 26.07 -7.93 13.52
CA LEU A 6 24.78 -7.92 12.84
C LEU A 6 24.79 -8.74 11.54
N GLY A 7 25.90 -8.71 10.81
CA GLY A 7 26.10 -9.50 9.60
C GLY A 7 26.18 -11.01 9.90
N SER A 8 26.70 -11.40 11.06
CA SER A 8 26.78 -12.81 11.50
C SER A 8 25.48 -13.35 12.12
N GLY A 9 24.39 -12.57 12.11
CA GLY A 9 23.10 -12.98 12.70
C GLY A 9 23.00 -12.79 14.22
N GLY A 10 23.95 -12.08 14.84
CA GLY A 10 23.87 -11.71 16.25
C GLY A 10 22.73 -10.72 16.52
N THR A 11 22.07 -10.87 17.67
CA THR A 11 21.06 -9.93 18.14
C THR A 11 21.74 -8.72 18.80
N GLY A 12 21.47 -7.51 18.29
CA GLY A 12 22.06 -6.29 18.83
C GLY A 12 21.41 -5.03 18.27
N GLY A 13 21.41 -3.97 19.06
CA GLY A 13 20.95 -2.65 18.64
C GLY A 13 21.99 -1.91 17.80
N LEU A 14 21.55 -1.24 16.74
CA LEU A 14 22.38 -0.36 15.90
C LEU A 14 22.52 1.07 16.44
N PHE A 15 21.65 1.40 17.38
CA PHE A 15 21.45 2.74 17.86
C PHE A 15 22.64 3.28 18.69
N THR A 16 23.03 2.58 19.76
CA THR A 16 24.17 2.98 20.62
C THR A 16 25.51 3.00 19.87
N PRO A 17 25.85 2.02 19.01
CA PRO A 17 27.06 2.10 18.19
C PRO A 17 27.06 3.31 17.26
N SER A 18 25.92 3.66 16.66
CA SER A 18 25.78 4.83 15.78
C SER A 18 26.01 6.13 16.54
N LEU A 19 25.45 6.26 17.74
CA LEU A 19 25.71 7.39 18.62
C LEU A 19 27.20 7.49 18.98
N PHE A 20 27.83 6.39 19.37
CA PHE A 20 29.25 6.39 19.75
C PHE A 20 30.15 6.80 18.58
N ILE A 21 29.91 6.24 17.39
CA ILE A 21 30.64 6.60 16.16
C ILE A 21 30.43 8.08 15.84
N GLY A 22 29.19 8.56 15.90
CA GLY A 22 28.87 9.97 15.68
C GLY A 22 29.54 10.90 16.68
N ALA A 23 29.57 10.55 17.96
CA ALA A 23 30.26 11.30 18.99
C ALA A 23 31.77 11.40 18.72
N MET A 24 32.40 10.30 18.34
CA MET A 24 33.83 10.25 18.04
C MET A 24 34.18 11.11 16.82
N PHE A 25 33.43 10.98 15.72
CA PHE A 25 33.65 11.80 14.52
C PHE A 25 33.36 13.28 14.77
N GLY A 26 32.28 13.58 15.48
CA GLY A 26 31.91 14.95 15.85
C GLY A 26 32.97 15.59 16.76
N ALA A 27 33.44 14.88 17.79
CA ALA A 27 34.49 15.37 18.67
C ALA A 27 35.82 15.59 17.95
N LEU A 28 36.19 14.67 17.05
CA LEU A 28 37.39 14.81 16.21
C LEU A 28 37.28 16.04 15.32
N PHE A 29 36.16 16.20 14.61
CA PHE A 29 35.89 17.35 13.77
C PHE A 29 35.93 18.66 14.59
N GLY A 30 35.27 18.68 15.75
CA GLY A 30 35.26 19.83 16.64
C GLY A 30 36.66 20.19 17.15
N THR A 31 37.49 19.19 17.46
CA THR A 31 38.88 19.41 17.91
C THR A 31 39.72 20.03 16.81
N ILE A 32 39.62 19.51 15.57
CA ILE A 32 40.32 20.06 14.41
C ILE A 32 39.82 21.48 14.11
N ALA A 33 38.50 21.70 14.13
CA ALA A 33 37.89 23.01 13.90
C ALA A 33 38.38 24.05 14.91
N ASN A 34 38.48 23.69 16.20
CA ASN A 34 39.01 24.57 17.23
C ASN A 34 40.51 24.90 17.03
N GLN A 35 41.29 23.97 16.47
CA GLN A 35 42.71 24.23 16.15
C GLN A 35 42.87 25.16 14.95
N VAL A 36 42.03 25.03 13.93
CA VAL A 36 42.11 25.83 12.70
C VAL A 36 41.50 27.23 12.89
N PHE A 37 40.41 27.34 13.66
CA PHE A 37 39.66 28.59 13.85
C PHE A 37 39.49 28.91 15.35
N PRO A 38 40.57 29.24 16.06
CA PRO A 38 40.51 29.51 17.49
C PRO A 38 39.60 30.71 17.80
N GLY A 39 38.69 30.55 18.76
CA GLY A 39 37.84 31.62 19.30
C GLY A 39 36.51 31.87 18.57
N VAL A 40 36.25 31.20 17.46
CA VAL A 40 34.97 31.31 16.70
C VAL A 40 34.13 30.04 16.82
N THR A 41 34.72 28.93 17.24
CA THR A 41 34.10 27.60 17.27
C THR A 41 33.49 27.25 18.62
N ALA A 42 32.50 26.33 18.60
CA ALA A 42 31.93 25.75 19.81
C ALA A 42 32.90 24.78 20.52
N PRO A 43 32.66 24.42 21.79
CA PRO A 43 33.43 23.37 22.45
C PRO A 43 33.33 22.03 21.70
N PRO A 44 34.37 21.17 21.71
CA PRO A 44 34.34 19.88 21.03
C PRO A 44 33.14 18.99 21.41
N GLY A 45 32.63 19.12 22.64
CA GLY A 45 31.42 18.41 23.09
C GLY A 45 30.16 18.78 22.30
N ALA A 46 30.00 20.03 21.87
CA ALA A 46 28.85 20.44 21.06
C ALA A 46 28.89 19.76 19.67
N TYR A 47 30.07 19.66 19.07
CA TYR A 47 30.25 18.94 17.81
C TYR A 47 30.03 17.43 17.96
N ALA A 48 30.41 16.85 19.09
CA ALA A 48 30.12 15.44 19.39
C ALA A 48 28.61 15.17 19.41
N LEU A 49 27.82 16.03 20.05
CA LEU A 49 26.36 15.93 20.10
C LEU A 49 25.72 16.05 18.71
N VAL A 50 26.20 17.00 17.89
CA VAL A 50 25.76 17.12 16.50
C VAL A 50 26.10 15.85 15.71
N GLY A 51 27.33 15.36 15.85
CA GLY A 51 27.81 14.14 15.18
C GLY A 51 27.00 12.89 15.56
N MET A 52 26.62 12.75 16.83
CA MET A 52 25.74 11.68 17.32
C MET A 52 24.43 11.66 16.53
N GLY A 53 23.73 12.80 16.46
CA GLY A 53 22.46 12.90 15.74
C GLY A 53 22.61 12.73 14.24
N VAL A 54 23.66 13.30 13.63
CA VAL A 54 23.96 13.18 12.20
C VAL A 54 24.08 11.72 11.77
N ILE A 55 24.88 10.92 12.47
CA ILE A 55 25.10 9.51 12.11
C ILE A 55 23.85 8.67 12.37
N VAL A 56 23.17 8.87 13.50
CA VAL A 56 21.90 8.16 13.79
C VAL A 56 20.87 8.48 12.71
N SER A 57 20.65 9.76 12.43
CA SER A 57 19.70 10.25 11.43
C SER A 57 19.94 9.63 10.05
N GLY A 58 21.19 9.63 9.57
CA GLY A 58 21.54 9.04 8.29
C GLY A 58 21.32 7.52 8.26
N THR A 59 21.67 6.82 9.34
CA THR A 59 21.55 5.36 9.41
C THR A 59 20.10 4.87 9.42
N ILE A 60 19.23 5.57 10.15
CA ILE A 60 17.82 5.17 10.33
C ILE A 60 16.84 5.95 9.44
N HIS A 61 17.33 6.94 8.69
CA HIS A 61 16.54 7.87 7.89
C HIS A 61 15.42 8.62 8.65
N ALA A 62 15.66 8.95 9.93
CA ALA A 62 14.70 9.66 10.79
C ALA A 62 15.31 10.92 11.44
N PRO A 63 15.33 12.05 10.73
CA PRO A 63 16.01 13.27 11.20
C PRO A 63 15.35 13.92 12.40
N LEU A 64 14.01 13.91 12.47
CA LEU A 64 13.26 14.45 13.62
C LEU A 64 13.48 13.62 14.87
N THR A 65 13.48 12.29 14.75
CA THR A 65 13.73 11.38 15.87
C THR A 65 15.13 11.59 16.45
N ALA A 66 16.16 11.65 15.59
CA ALA A 66 17.53 11.90 16.03
C ALA A 66 17.69 13.29 16.67
N LEU A 67 17.05 14.32 16.11
CA LEU A 67 17.03 15.68 16.65
C LEU A 67 16.45 15.72 18.07
N LEU A 68 15.23 15.20 18.24
CA LEU A 68 14.50 15.23 19.51
C LEU A 68 15.24 14.50 20.61
N MET A 69 15.79 13.34 20.27
CA MET A 69 16.52 12.49 21.21
C MET A 69 17.82 13.11 21.72
N ILE A 70 18.63 13.71 20.84
CA ILE A 70 19.84 14.42 21.29
C ILE A 70 19.44 15.66 22.09
N PHE A 71 18.40 16.38 21.67
CA PHE A 71 17.87 17.50 22.43
C PHE A 71 17.40 17.08 23.83
N GLU A 72 16.66 15.98 23.95
CA GLU A 72 16.14 15.51 25.24
C GLU A 72 17.26 15.05 26.18
N ILE A 73 18.31 14.42 25.65
CA ILE A 73 19.49 14.02 26.42
C ILE A 73 20.28 15.23 26.94
N THR A 74 20.31 16.34 26.17
CA THR A 74 21.22 17.47 26.43
C THR A 74 20.54 18.66 27.09
N GLY A 75 19.26 18.91 26.78
CA GLY A 75 18.50 20.06 27.22
C GLY A 75 18.98 21.41 26.66
N ASP A 76 19.90 21.41 25.68
CA ASP A 76 20.50 22.65 25.16
C ASP A 76 19.80 23.09 23.86
N TYR A 77 19.22 24.29 23.88
CA TYR A 77 18.55 24.86 22.71
C TYR A 77 19.54 25.36 21.66
N ASN A 78 20.77 25.71 22.04
CA ASN A 78 21.76 26.27 21.12
C ASN A 78 22.23 25.26 20.06
N ILE A 79 22.16 23.96 20.37
CA ILE A 79 22.60 22.90 19.46
C ILE A 79 21.52 22.49 18.45
N ILE A 80 20.25 22.88 18.66
CA ILE A 80 19.12 22.42 17.84
C ILE A 80 19.29 22.81 16.37
N LEU A 81 19.66 24.07 16.10
CA LEU A 81 19.79 24.56 14.73
C LEU A 81 20.93 23.85 13.97
N PRO A 82 22.18 23.78 14.49
CA PRO A 82 23.23 22.99 13.86
C PRO A 82 22.88 21.51 13.69
N LEU A 83 22.22 20.93 14.69
CA LEU A 83 21.80 19.54 14.69
C LEU A 83 20.75 19.27 13.61
N MET A 84 19.75 20.14 13.45
CA MET A 84 18.72 20.02 12.42
C MET A 84 19.32 20.09 11.01
N LEU A 85 20.21 21.04 10.76
CA LEU A 85 20.90 21.14 9.47
C LEU A 85 21.77 19.90 9.20
N GLY A 86 22.51 19.44 10.20
CA GLY A 86 23.32 18.23 10.11
C GLY A 86 22.50 16.97 9.84
N THR A 87 21.39 16.78 10.57
CA THR A 87 20.57 15.56 10.43
C THR A 87 19.85 15.50 9.09
N VAL A 88 19.34 16.63 8.59
CA VAL A 88 18.70 16.72 7.27
C VAL A 88 19.72 16.49 6.15
N THR A 89 20.87 17.15 6.20
CA THR A 89 21.93 16.95 5.19
C THR A 89 22.43 15.50 5.18
N SER A 90 22.61 14.91 6.36
CA SER A 90 22.96 13.49 6.52
C SER A 90 21.96 12.57 5.82
N VAL A 91 20.65 12.80 6.01
CA VAL A 91 19.60 11.98 5.39
C VAL A 91 19.55 12.16 3.88
N ILE A 92 19.74 13.37 3.37
CA ILE A 92 19.79 13.62 1.92
C ILE A 92 20.96 12.86 1.30
N VAL A 93 22.16 12.96 1.91
CA VAL A 93 23.35 12.26 1.43
C VAL A 93 23.19 10.74 1.57
N ALA A 94 22.68 10.26 2.70
CA ALA A 94 22.44 8.85 2.95
C ALA A 94 21.48 8.26 1.90
N ARG A 95 20.33 8.92 1.65
CA ARG A 95 19.35 8.48 0.63
C ARG A 95 19.88 8.52 -0.79
N ALA A 96 20.82 9.42 -1.09
CA ALA A 96 21.47 9.48 -2.39
C ALA A 96 22.43 8.29 -2.62
N LEU A 97 23.06 7.79 -1.55
CA LEU A 97 23.95 6.63 -1.60
C LEU A 97 23.18 5.31 -1.51
N GLU A 98 22.25 5.20 -0.57
CA GLU A 98 21.44 4.03 -0.28
C GLU A 98 20.01 4.46 0.00
N ARG A 99 19.06 3.99 -0.82
CA ARG A 99 17.64 4.39 -0.71
C ARG A 99 17.01 3.91 0.59
N GLU A 100 17.46 2.76 1.08
CA GLU A 100 16.86 2.07 2.22
C GLU A 100 17.57 2.43 3.52
N SER A 101 16.79 2.58 4.60
CA SER A 101 17.39 2.64 5.94
C SER A 101 17.95 1.29 6.35
N ILE A 102 18.81 1.25 7.36
CA ILE A 102 19.34 -0.01 7.87
C ILE A 102 18.25 -0.98 8.36
N TYR A 103 17.09 -0.46 8.77
CA TYR A 103 15.93 -1.24 9.20
C TYR A 103 15.11 -1.75 8.02
N THR A 104 14.90 -0.90 7.01
CA THR A 104 14.14 -1.26 5.81
C THR A 104 14.94 -2.16 4.87
N MET A 105 16.27 -2.07 4.88
CA MET A 105 17.16 -2.86 4.04
C MET A 105 16.95 -4.37 4.18
N LYS A 106 16.68 -4.88 5.39
CA LYS A 106 16.35 -6.31 5.56
C LYS A 106 15.00 -6.67 4.93
N ILE A 107 14.03 -5.76 5.01
CA ILE A 107 12.69 -5.94 4.44
C ILE A 107 12.76 -5.84 2.91
N SER A 108 13.51 -4.89 2.35
CA SER A 108 13.67 -4.74 0.90
C SER A 108 14.45 -5.92 0.29
N LEU A 109 15.51 -6.39 0.96
CA LEU A 109 16.27 -7.58 0.53
C LEU A 109 15.43 -8.86 0.60
N PHE A 110 14.53 -8.96 1.58
CA PHE A 110 13.56 -10.05 1.66
C PHE A 110 12.49 -9.91 0.57
N SER A 111 11.82 -8.75 0.47
CA SER A 111 10.81 -8.41 -0.53
C SER A 111 11.27 -8.62 -1.98
N HIS A 112 12.54 -8.29 -2.30
CA HIS A 112 13.16 -8.56 -3.60
C HIS A 112 13.49 -10.04 -3.84
N ARG A 113 13.65 -10.86 -2.80
CA ARG A 113 13.99 -12.28 -2.93
C ARG A 113 12.80 -13.23 -2.81
N THR A 114 11.74 -12.88 -2.08
CA THR A 114 10.73 -13.86 -1.72
C THR A 114 9.41 -13.74 -2.47
N GLU A 115 8.65 -12.64 -2.47
CA GLU A 115 7.25 -12.75 -2.90
C GLU A 115 6.68 -11.52 -3.64
N ALA A 116 6.88 -10.29 -3.18
CA ALA A 116 6.18 -9.12 -3.74
C ALA A 116 6.47 -8.84 -5.24
N GLY A 117 7.72 -9.01 -5.71
CA GLY A 117 8.07 -8.77 -7.11
C GLY A 117 7.51 -9.83 -8.07
N LYS A 118 7.56 -11.11 -7.69
CA LYS A 118 6.98 -12.21 -8.47
C LYS A 118 5.45 -12.20 -8.45
N ASN A 119 4.86 -11.82 -7.32
CA ASN A 119 3.42 -11.74 -7.16
C ASN A 119 2.83 -10.64 -8.05
N LEU A 120 3.51 -9.49 -8.16
CA LEU A 120 3.13 -8.46 -9.13
C LEU A 120 3.27 -8.96 -10.57
N ASP A 121 4.32 -9.70 -10.91
CA ASP A 121 4.46 -10.27 -12.26
C ASP A 121 3.32 -11.23 -12.60
N ILE A 122 2.88 -12.08 -11.66
CA ILE A 122 1.72 -12.97 -11.87
C ILE A 122 0.43 -12.16 -12.07
N LEU A 123 0.20 -11.16 -11.20
CA LEU A 123 -0.99 -10.32 -11.28
C LEU A 123 -1.04 -9.47 -12.56
N ARG A 124 0.12 -9.08 -13.10
CA ARG A 124 0.26 -8.33 -14.37
C ARG A 124 0.22 -9.19 -15.61
N SER A 125 0.71 -10.42 -15.54
CA SER A 125 0.82 -11.32 -16.70
C SER A 125 -0.46 -12.10 -17.00
N HIS A 126 -1.35 -12.24 -16.01
CA HIS A 126 -2.60 -12.98 -16.16
C HIS A 126 -3.79 -12.03 -16.34
N ARG A 127 -4.68 -12.39 -17.27
CA ARG A 127 -5.90 -11.65 -17.56
C ARG A 127 -7.10 -12.29 -16.89
N ILE A 128 -8.13 -11.49 -16.62
CA ILE A 128 -9.38 -11.96 -16.02
C ILE A 128 -10.23 -12.80 -16.97
N THR A 129 -9.89 -12.89 -18.27
CA THR A 129 -10.69 -13.56 -19.30
C THR A 129 -11.05 -15.01 -18.93
N SER A 130 -10.17 -15.73 -18.24
CA SER A 130 -10.41 -17.10 -17.79
C SER A 130 -11.25 -17.23 -16.50
N LEU A 131 -11.60 -16.10 -15.88
CA LEU A 131 -12.33 -16.01 -14.60
C LEU A 131 -13.75 -15.44 -14.78
N ILE A 132 -14.13 -15.04 -15.99
CA ILE A 132 -15.44 -14.48 -16.28
C ILE A 132 -16.49 -15.58 -16.09
N THR A 133 -17.46 -15.34 -15.20
CA THR A 133 -18.55 -16.28 -14.92
C THR A 133 -19.90 -15.65 -15.22
N ASN A 134 -20.81 -16.44 -15.77
CA ASN A 134 -22.16 -16.05 -16.19
C ASN A 134 -23.27 -16.69 -15.32
N ASP A 135 -22.89 -17.25 -14.19
CA ASP A 135 -23.79 -17.87 -13.20
C ASP A 135 -24.47 -16.85 -12.29
N VAL A 136 -23.91 -15.64 -12.20
CA VAL A 136 -24.50 -14.53 -11.46
C VAL A 136 -25.78 -14.09 -12.16
N PRO A 137 -26.91 -14.04 -11.43
CA PRO A 137 -28.16 -13.59 -12.02
C PRO A 137 -28.05 -12.10 -12.40
N VAL A 138 -28.83 -11.71 -13.40
CA VAL A 138 -28.85 -10.33 -13.91
C VAL A 138 -30.26 -9.75 -13.77
N VAL A 139 -30.36 -8.45 -13.53
CA VAL A 139 -31.64 -7.73 -13.50
C VAL A 139 -31.61 -6.64 -14.57
N TYR A 140 -32.80 -6.25 -15.04
CA TYR A 140 -32.91 -5.17 -16.02
C TYR A 140 -33.32 -3.87 -15.32
N GLU A 141 -33.07 -2.73 -15.96
CA GLU A 141 -33.37 -1.40 -15.42
C GLU A 141 -34.83 -1.22 -14.94
N TYR A 142 -35.77 -1.94 -15.58
CA TYR A 142 -37.20 -1.93 -15.28
C TYR A 142 -37.65 -3.04 -14.30
N THR A 143 -36.73 -3.83 -13.75
CA THR A 143 -37.07 -4.89 -12.80
C THR A 143 -37.57 -4.28 -11.48
N PRO A 144 -38.74 -4.68 -10.95
CA PRO A 144 -39.25 -4.18 -9.68
C PRO A 144 -38.35 -4.54 -8.49
N PHE A 145 -38.25 -3.65 -7.51
CA PHE A 145 -37.38 -3.85 -6.34
C PHE A 145 -37.68 -5.14 -5.55
N GLU A 146 -38.95 -5.55 -5.43
CA GLU A 146 -39.31 -6.82 -4.77
C GLU A 146 -38.68 -8.04 -5.45
N GLU A 147 -38.57 -8.02 -6.79
CA GLU A 147 -37.94 -9.10 -7.54
C GLU A 147 -36.42 -9.10 -7.31
N VAL A 148 -35.80 -7.92 -7.29
CA VAL A 148 -34.39 -7.75 -6.92
C VAL A 148 -34.13 -8.29 -5.51
N LEU A 149 -34.93 -7.91 -4.52
CA LEU A 149 -34.83 -8.43 -3.14
C LEU A 149 -34.95 -9.95 -3.07
N ASN A 150 -35.93 -10.53 -3.77
CA ASN A 150 -36.10 -11.97 -3.83
C ASN A 150 -34.88 -12.67 -4.44
N LEU A 151 -34.20 -12.03 -5.39
CA LEU A 151 -32.98 -12.56 -6.00
C LEU A 151 -31.82 -12.59 -4.99
N PHE A 152 -31.64 -11.52 -4.21
CA PHE A 152 -30.66 -11.49 -3.11
C PHE A 152 -30.96 -12.51 -2.01
N MET A 153 -32.23 -12.78 -1.71
CA MET A 153 -32.59 -13.80 -0.72
C MET A 153 -32.38 -15.24 -1.22
N LYS A 154 -32.43 -15.47 -2.54
CA LYS A 154 -32.27 -16.79 -3.15
C LYS A 154 -30.84 -17.12 -3.55
N THR A 155 -29.98 -16.11 -3.67
CA THR A 155 -28.60 -16.28 -4.13
C THR A 155 -27.60 -15.89 -3.06
N HIS A 156 -26.34 -16.30 -3.24
CA HIS A 156 -25.25 -15.95 -2.33
C HIS A 156 -24.45 -14.72 -2.79
N TYR A 157 -24.88 -14.08 -3.88
CA TYR A 157 -24.18 -12.92 -4.43
C TYR A 157 -24.63 -11.64 -3.74
N ASN A 158 -23.64 -10.84 -3.32
CA ASN A 158 -23.87 -9.57 -2.64
C ASN A 158 -23.93 -8.36 -3.58
N THR A 159 -23.71 -8.59 -4.88
CA THR A 159 -23.78 -7.58 -5.95
C THR A 159 -24.39 -8.22 -7.20
N ILE A 160 -25.27 -7.50 -7.88
CA ILE A 160 -25.99 -7.94 -9.08
C ILE A 160 -25.87 -6.84 -10.14
N PRO A 161 -25.59 -7.17 -11.41
CA PRO A 161 -25.46 -6.17 -12.45
C PRO A 161 -26.86 -5.80 -12.99
N VAL A 162 -27.04 -4.53 -13.29
CA VAL A 162 -28.25 -3.98 -13.91
C VAL A 162 -27.97 -3.73 -15.38
N LEU A 163 -28.81 -4.29 -16.24
CA LEU A 163 -28.67 -4.22 -17.70
C LEU A 163 -29.78 -3.38 -18.34
N ASP A 164 -29.46 -2.73 -19.45
CA ASP A 164 -30.46 -2.15 -20.33
C ASP A 164 -31.05 -3.19 -21.30
N LYS A 165 -32.05 -2.77 -22.08
CA LYS A 165 -32.68 -3.58 -23.15
C LYS A 165 -31.72 -4.11 -24.23
N ASN A 166 -30.49 -3.57 -24.33
CA ASN A 166 -29.47 -3.95 -25.31
C ASN A 166 -28.36 -4.80 -24.68
N ASN A 167 -28.54 -5.32 -23.45
CA ASN A 167 -27.54 -6.05 -22.66
C ASN A 167 -26.27 -5.23 -22.36
N ARG A 168 -26.43 -3.93 -22.14
CA ARG A 168 -25.34 -3.06 -21.65
C ARG A 168 -25.47 -2.85 -20.15
N VAL A 169 -24.33 -2.86 -19.46
CA VAL A 169 -24.27 -2.58 -18.01
C VAL A 169 -24.58 -1.11 -17.78
N VAL A 170 -25.66 -0.84 -17.05
CA VAL A 170 -26.09 0.52 -16.66
C VAL A 170 -25.90 0.79 -15.17
N GLY A 171 -25.60 -0.23 -14.38
CA GLY A 171 -25.31 -0.08 -12.96
C GLY A 171 -25.09 -1.41 -12.27
N THR A 172 -24.87 -1.35 -10.97
CA THR A 172 -24.86 -2.50 -10.07
C THR A 172 -25.71 -2.19 -8.86
N ILE A 173 -26.34 -3.22 -8.30
CA ILE A 173 -27.04 -3.16 -7.03
C ILE A 173 -26.30 -4.07 -6.09
N SER A 174 -25.90 -3.56 -4.92
CA SER A 174 -25.35 -4.36 -3.83
C SER A 174 -26.24 -4.27 -2.60
N LEU A 175 -25.92 -5.05 -1.56
CA LEU A 175 -26.59 -4.94 -0.27
C LEU A 175 -26.50 -3.52 0.34
N ARG A 176 -25.53 -2.70 -0.08
CA ARG A 176 -25.37 -1.31 0.38
C ARG A 176 -26.52 -0.43 -0.09
N GLU A 177 -26.92 -0.54 -1.35
CA GLU A 177 -28.00 0.25 -1.95
C GLU A 177 -29.38 -0.23 -1.46
N ILE A 178 -29.50 -1.51 -1.12
CA ILE A 178 -30.75 -2.09 -0.63
C ILE A 178 -31.10 -1.64 0.79
N ARG A 179 -30.10 -1.54 1.68
CA ARG A 179 -30.29 -1.31 3.12
C ARG A 179 -31.13 -0.07 3.48
N PRO A 180 -30.92 1.12 2.86
CA PRO A 180 -31.71 2.32 3.16
C PRO A 180 -33.19 2.19 2.81
N VAL A 181 -33.48 1.43 1.75
CA VAL A 181 -34.82 1.31 1.16
C VAL A 181 -35.63 0.15 1.75
N LEU A 182 -34.95 -0.87 2.28
CA LEU A 182 -35.55 -2.10 2.77
C LEU A 182 -36.65 -1.90 3.84
N PHE A 183 -36.54 -0.84 4.63
CA PHE A 183 -37.47 -0.57 5.74
C PHE A 183 -38.60 0.41 5.38
N ASP A 184 -38.56 1.01 4.18
CA ASP A 184 -39.55 1.97 3.73
C ASP A 184 -40.68 1.28 2.95
N LYS A 185 -41.73 0.89 3.68
CA LYS A 185 -42.83 0.09 3.15
C LYS A 185 -43.72 0.84 2.16
N ASP A 186 -43.69 2.16 2.17
CA ASP A 186 -44.52 2.98 1.29
C ASP A 186 -43.82 3.22 -0.06
N ILE A 187 -42.49 3.31 -0.04
CA ILE A 187 -41.69 3.61 -1.23
C ILE A 187 -41.22 2.34 -1.95
N ALA A 188 -40.85 1.29 -1.21
CA ALA A 188 -40.30 0.05 -1.79
C ALA A 188 -41.10 -0.57 -2.95
N PRO A 189 -42.45 -0.62 -2.93
CA PRO A 189 -43.24 -1.18 -4.04
C PRO A 189 -43.23 -0.34 -5.33
N LEU A 190 -42.82 0.92 -5.25
CA LEU A 190 -42.82 1.86 -6.37
C LEU A 190 -41.46 1.92 -7.08
N LEU A 191 -40.42 1.32 -6.51
CA LEU A 191 -39.05 1.42 -7.00
C LEU A 191 -38.69 0.34 -8.00
N LEU A 192 -37.90 0.73 -8.99
CA LEU A 192 -37.28 -0.13 -9.98
C LEU A 192 -35.78 -0.27 -9.70
N ALA A 193 -35.14 -1.23 -10.36
CA ALA A 193 -33.70 -1.43 -10.29
C ALA A 193 -32.91 -0.15 -10.62
N ILE A 194 -33.37 0.61 -11.63
CA ILE A 194 -32.74 1.89 -12.02
C ILE A 194 -32.78 2.96 -10.93
N ASP A 195 -33.76 2.92 -10.02
CA ASP A 195 -33.92 3.92 -8.95
C ASP A 195 -33.03 3.64 -7.74
N ILE A 196 -32.46 2.42 -7.66
CA ILE A 196 -31.70 1.92 -6.51
C ILE A 196 -30.24 1.65 -6.87
N MET A 197 -29.93 1.37 -8.14
CA MET A 197 -28.58 1.06 -8.57
C MET A 197 -27.57 2.18 -8.26
N SER A 198 -26.32 1.79 -8.04
CA SER A 198 -25.22 2.75 -7.96
C SER A 198 -24.99 3.40 -9.32
N GLU A 199 -24.97 4.74 -9.36
CA GLU A 199 -24.63 5.52 -10.55
C GLU A 199 -23.11 5.46 -10.88
N ASN A 200 -22.28 5.17 -9.87
CA ASN A 200 -20.83 5.01 -10.06
C ASN A 200 -20.53 3.59 -10.51
N ILE A 201 -20.52 3.38 -11.82
CA ILE A 201 -20.33 2.06 -12.42
C ILE A 201 -18.85 1.73 -12.53
N PHE A 202 -18.37 0.81 -11.69
CA PHE A 202 -17.07 0.19 -11.87
C PHE A 202 -17.22 -1.08 -12.71
N VAL A 203 -16.53 -1.12 -13.86
CA VAL A 203 -16.52 -2.28 -14.76
C VAL A 203 -15.10 -2.70 -15.08
N LEU A 204 -14.93 -3.98 -15.41
CA LEU A 204 -13.69 -4.54 -15.93
C LEU A 204 -13.82 -4.78 -17.43
N GLU A 205 -12.78 -4.49 -18.20
CA GLU A 205 -12.72 -4.93 -19.61
C GLU A 205 -12.20 -6.37 -19.66
N GLN A 206 -12.63 -7.16 -20.64
CA GLN A 206 -12.30 -8.59 -20.75
C GLN A 206 -10.78 -8.89 -20.75
N ASP A 207 -9.98 -7.93 -21.17
CA ASP A 207 -8.53 -8.02 -21.24
C ASP A 207 -7.83 -7.45 -20.00
N SER A 208 -8.56 -6.93 -19.02
CA SER A 208 -7.98 -6.40 -17.78
C SER A 208 -7.12 -7.46 -17.08
N THR A 209 -6.03 -7.01 -16.49
CA THR A 209 -5.14 -7.84 -15.67
C THR A 209 -5.76 -8.16 -14.32
N LEU A 210 -5.23 -9.17 -13.62
CA LEU A 210 -5.66 -9.44 -12.24
C LEU A 210 -5.35 -8.27 -11.30
N GLU A 211 -4.23 -7.56 -11.52
CA GLU A 211 -3.85 -6.35 -10.76
C GLU A 211 -4.90 -5.24 -10.93
N GLU A 212 -5.25 -4.91 -12.17
CA GLU A 212 -6.26 -3.87 -12.46
C GLU A 212 -7.63 -4.21 -11.87
N ALA A 213 -8.00 -5.50 -11.91
CA ALA A 213 -9.25 -5.97 -11.31
C ALA A 213 -9.27 -5.78 -9.80
N LEU A 214 -8.20 -6.17 -9.09
CA LEU A 214 -8.09 -5.97 -7.64
C LEU A 214 -8.07 -4.48 -7.27
N GLN A 215 -7.36 -3.64 -8.02
CA GLN A 215 -7.33 -2.19 -7.79
C GLN A 215 -8.72 -1.56 -7.94
N LYS A 216 -9.46 -1.91 -9.01
CA LYS A 216 -10.82 -1.41 -9.21
C LYS A 216 -11.77 -1.91 -8.11
N MET A 217 -11.63 -3.17 -7.69
CA MET A 217 -12.40 -3.74 -6.57
C MET A 217 -12.11 -3.04 -5.24
N GLU A 218 -10.88 -2.59 -5.01
CA GLU A 218 -10.49 -1.85 -3.81
C GLU A 218 -11.06 -0.42 -3.81
N ILE A 219 -11.07 0.23 -4.97
CA ILE A 219 -11.65 1.58 -5.13
C ILE A 219 -13.18 1.56 -4.96
N ASP A 220 -13.86 0.56 -5.54
CA ASP A 220 -15.31 0.37 -5.44
C ASP A 220 -15.76 -0.25 -4.10
N ASP A 221 -14.80 -0.70 -3.28
CA ASP A 221 -15.05 -1.50 -2.07
C ASP A 221 -16.03 -2.67 -2.36
N SER A 222 -15.84 -3.35 -3.50
CA SER A 222 -16.70 -4.46 -3.94
C SER A 222 -15.87 -5.72 -4.18
N ASP A 223 -16.44 -6.87 -3.80
CA ASP A 223 -15.84 -8.19 -4.03
C ASP A 223 -16.25 -8.78 -5.39
N LEU A 224 -17.17 -8.14 -6.12
CA LEU A 224 -17.70 -8.66 -7.38
C LEU A 224 -17.92 -7.50 -8.36
N LEU A 225 -17.31 -7.59 -9.55
CA LEU A 225 -17.44 -6.56 -10.59
C LEU A 225 -17.95 -7.15 -11.92
N PRO A 226 -18.79 -6.41 -12.64
CA PRO A 226 -19.18 -6.77 -13.99
C PRO A 226 -18.03 -6.61 -14.99
N VAL A 227 -17.97 -7.54 -15.93
CA VAL A 227 -17.04 -7.54 -17.06
C VAL A 227 -17.79 -7.14 -18.32
N VAL A 228 -17.20 -6.21 -19.05
CA VAL A 228 -17.70 -5.72 -20.33
C VAL A 228 -16.71 -5.99 -21.45
N ASP A 229 -17.21 -6.03 -22.68
CA ASP A 229 -16.39 -6.19 -23.88
C ASP A 229 -15.44 -4.99 -24.08
N SER A 230 -15.96 -3.77 -23.91
CA SER A 230 -15.17 -2.54 -23.81
C SER A 230 -15.93 -1.48 -23.02
N THR A 231 -15.22 -0.59 -22.33
CA THR A 231 -15.82 0.58 -21.65
C THR A 231 -16.59 1.51 -22.60
N GLN A 232 -16.34 1.46 -23.91
CA GLN A 232 -17.09 2.23 -24.90
C GLN A 232 -18.48 1.64 -25.22
N ASN A 233 -18.59 0.31 -25.24
CA ASN A 233 -19.83 -0.37 -25.64
C ASN A 233 -20.66 -0.87 -24.44
N MET A 234 -20.02 -1.00 -23.27
CA MET A 234 -20.60 -1.47 -22.01
C MET A 234 -21.33 -2.81 -22.12
N ARG A 235 -21.04 -3.62 -23.16
CA ARG A 235 -21.74 -4.89 -23.40
C ARG A 235 -21.34 -5.90 -22.34
N TYR A 236 -22.31 -6.40 -21.59
CA TYR A 236 -22.09 -7.36 -20.50
C TYR A 236 -21.56 -8.71 -21.02
N LEU A 237 -20.50 -9.20 -20.39
CA LEU A 237 -19.88 -10.51 -20.69
C LEU A 237 -19.92 -11.50 -19.51
N GLY A 238 -20.14 -11.00 -18.29
CA GLY A 238 -20.20 -11.79 -17.06
C GLY A 238 -19.73 -10.99 -15.85
N MET A 239 -19.42 -11.68 -14.76
CA MET A 239 -18.88 -11.11 -13.53
C MET A 239 -17.55 -11.79 -13.17
N VAL A 240 -16.74 -11.11 -12.36
CA VAL A 240 -15.52 -11.67 -11.76
C VAL A 240 -15.53 -11.40 -10.26
N ALA A 241 -15.38 -12.46 -9.46
CA ALA A 241 -15.29 -12.37 -8.02
C ALA A 241 -13.83 -12.25 -7.55
N ARG A 242 -13.61 -11.50 -6.47
CA ARG A 242 -12.31 -11.36 -5.80
C ARG A 242 -11.74 -12.70 -5.36
N GLU A 243 -12.61 -13.61 -4.91
CA GLU A 243 -12.24 -14.98 -4.53
C GLU A 243 -11.66 -15.79 -5.68
N ASP A 244 -12.19 -15.61 -6.91
CA ASP A 244 -11.72 -16.30 -8.10
C ASP A 244 -10.33 -15.81 -8.52
N ILE A 245 -10.09 -14.51 -8.39
CA ILE A 245 -8.79 -13.89 -8.61
C ILE A 245 -7.76 -14.47 -7.63
N TRP A 246 -8.08 -14.50 -6.33
CA TRP A 246 -7.18 -15.05 -5.31
C TRP A 246 -6.94 -16.56 -5.47
N ARG A 247 -7.97 -17.31 -5.88
CA ARG A 247 -7.83 -18.74 -6.18
C ARG A 247 -6.91 -18.99 -7.37
N LYS A 248 -7.04 -18.19 -8.44
CA LYS A 248 -6.15 -18.26 -9.61
C LYS A 248 -4.72 -17.90 -9.24
N TYR A 249 -4.53 -16.79 -8.55
CA TYR A 249 -3.24 -16.34 -8.06
C TYR A 249 -2.54 -17.40 -7.18
N SER A 250 -3.25 -17.96 -6.21
CA SER A 250 -2.69 -18.98 -5.31
C SER A 250 -2.22 -20.21 -6.07
N LYS A 251 -2.99 -20.65 -7.08
CA LYS A 251 -2.64 -21.78 -7.94
C LYS A 251 -1.37 -21.52 -8.75
N GLU A 252 -1.25 -20.35 -9.37
CA GLU A 252 -0.06 -19.98 -10.16
C GLU A 252 1.19 -19.81 -9.27
N SER A 253 1.03 -19.27 -8.07
CA SER A 253 2.12 -19.17 -7.09
C SER A 253 2.65 -20.54 -6.66
N LEU A 254 1.78 -21.54 -6.51
CA LEU A 254 2.16 -22.91 -6.14
C LEU A 254 2.91 -23.64 -7.27
N LEU A 255 2.47 -23.50 -8.52
CA LEU A 255 3.12 -24.13 -9.69
C LEU A 255 4.55 -23.64 -9.92
N LEU A 256 4.82 -22.37 -9.62
CA LEU A 256 6.17 -21.79 -9.70
C LEU A 256 7.08 -22.24 -8.54
N THR A 257 6.50 -22.77 -7.47
CA THR A 257 7.24 -23.31 -6.33
C THR A 257 7.61 -24.78 -6.58
N ASP A 258 6.70 -25.59 -7.14
CA ASP A 258 6.92 -27.01 -7.46
C ASP A 258 7.86 -27.24 -8.67
N SER A 259 7.91 -26.33 -9.65
CA SER A 259 8.81 -26.44 -10.82
C SER A 259 10.31 -26.26 -10.50
N ARG A 260 10.66 -26.14 -9.22
CA ARG A 260 12.03 -25.93 -8.72
C ARG A 260 12.54 -27.04 -7.78
N GLU A 261 11.75 -28.09 -7.53
CA GLU A 261 12.23 -29.35 -6.96
C GLU A 261 12.53 -30.37 -8.07
#